data_AF-A0A939GPR1-F1
#
_entry.id   AF-A0A939GPR1-F1
#
_cell.length_a   1.000
_cell.length_b   1.000
_cell.length_c   1.000
_cell.angle_alpha   90.00
_cell.angle_beta   90.00
_cell.angle_gamma   90.00
#
_symmetry.space_group_name_H-M   'P 1'
#
loop_
_entity.id
_entity.type
_entity.pdbx_description
1 polymer ?
#
loop_
_entity_poly.entity_id
_entity_poly.type
_entity_poly.pdbx_seq_one_letter_code
_entity_poly.pdbx_strand_id
1 'polypeptide(L)' 'MPKNILSLKPKELIKLLEKAGCTFHREGKGDHCLYTREVEGKRRVVPIDMGAREIIILKEQHQTIRFT' A
#
# COMPACT_ATOMS: atom_id res chain seq x y z
N MET A 1 -4.85 11.64 -16.74
CA MET A 1 -5.56 10.82 -15.73
C MET A 1 -4.87 9.46 -15.65
N PRO A 2 -4.29 9.01 -14.52
CA PRO A 2 -3.75 7.65 -14.47
C PRO A 2 -4.91 6.66 -14.33
N LYS A 3 -5.06 5.80 -15.35
CA LYS A 3 -6.16 4.85 -15.61
C LYS A 3 -5.92 3.45 -15.01
N ASN A 4 -5.44 3.33 -13.77
CA ASN A 4 -5.25 2.01 -13.14
C ASN A 4 -5.86 2.00 -11.73
N ILE A 5 -7.20 2.02 -11.68
CA ILE A 5 -7.92 1.63 -10.47
C ILE A 5 -7.86 0.10 -10.45
N LEU A 6 -6.79 -0.44 -9.87
CA LEU A 6 -6.71 -1.86 -9.58
C LEU A 6 -7.54 -2.10 -8.32
N SER A 7 -8.75 -2.66 -8.48
CA SER A 7 -9.51 -3.17 -7.35
C SER A 7 -8.85 -4.47 -6.89
N LEU A 8 -8.08 -4.40 -5.82
CA LEU A 8 -7.34 -5.55 -5.29
C LEU A 8 -7.85 -5.88 -3.89
N LYS A 9 -7.88 -7.18 -3.60
CA LYS A 9 -8.08 -7.65 -2.23
C LYS A 9 -6.88 -7.22 -1.38
N PRO A 10 -7.07 -6.90 -0.08
CA PRO A 10 -6.00 -6.49 0.82
C PRO A 10 -4.76 -7.41 0.76
N LYS A 11 -4.98 -8.73 0.71
CA LYS A 11 -3.90 -9.73 0.62
C LYS A 11 -3.07 -9.64 -0.65
N GLU A 12 -3.67 -9.32 -1.79
CA GLU A 12 -2.94 -9.17 -3.05
C GLU A 12 -2.16 -7.86 -3.07
N LEU A 13 -2.72 -6.80 -2.48
CA LEU A 13 -2.02 -5.53 -2.29
C LEU A 13 -0.79 -5.70 -1.39
N ILE A 14 -0.90 -6.46 -0.29
CA ILE A 14 0.23 -6.77 0.60
C ILE A 14 1.36 -7.45 -0.19
N LYS A 15 1.06 -8.49 -0.98
CA LYS A 15 2.07 -9.18 -1.80
C LYS A 15 2.77 -8.24 -2.79
N LEU A 16 2.03 -7.31 -3.39
CA LEU A 16 2.61 -6.32 -4.30
C LEU A 16 3.53 -5.34 -3.55
N LEU A 17 3.12 -4.90 -2.35
CA LEU A 17 3.92 -4.03 -1.51
C LEU A 17 5.21 -4.71 -1.05
N GLU A 18 5.13 -5.96 -0.61
CA GLU A 18 6.30 -6.78 -0.25
C GLU A 18 7.25 -6.95 -1.44
N LYS A 19 6.72 -7.26 -2.64
CA LYS A 19 7.51 -7.32 -3.89
C LYS A 19 8.14 -5.98 -4.27
N ALA A 20 7.47 -4.87 -3.93
CA ALA A 20 7.98 -3.53 -4.15
C ALA A 20 9.02 -3.10 -3.08
N GLY A 21 9.35 -3.96 -2.11
CA GLY A 21 10.29 -3.69 -1.04
C GLY A 21 9.70 -2.93 0.16
N CYS A 22 8.37 -2.90 0.29
CA CYS A 22 7.72 -2.40 1.49
C CYS A 22 7.73 -3.47 2.58
N THR A 23 7.95 -3.07 3.82
CA THR A 23 7.89 -3.92 5.00
C THR A 23 6.72 -3.53 5.89
N PHE A 24 6.19 -4.49 6.62
CA PHE A 24 5.20 -4.21 7.64
C PHE A 24 5.81 -3.31 8.72
N HIS A 25 5.13 -2.22 9.05
CA HIS A 25 5.57 -1.29 10.08
C HIS A 25 4.86 -1.50 11.41
N ARG A 26 3.52 -1.43 11.41
CA ARG A 26 2.67 -1.60 12.60
C ARG A 26 1.21 -1.74 12.22
N GLU A 27 0.40 -2.23 13.16
CA GLU A 27 -1.06 -2.09 13.10
C GLU A 27 -1.45 -0.63 13.43
N GLY A 28 -2.38 -0.09 12.65
CA GLY A 28 -3.02 1.18 12.87
C GLY A 28 -4.21 1.06 13.82
N LYS A 29 -5.06 2.09 13.86
CA LYS A 29 -6.29 2.06 14.65
C LYS A 29 -7.35 1.21 13.92
N GLY A 30 -7.90 0.20 14.60
CA GLY A 30 -8.87 -0.74 14.02
C GLY A 30 -8.18 -1.75 13.11
N ASP A 31 -8.86 -2.21 12.06
CA ASP A 31 -8.37 -3.22 11.11
C ASP A 31 -7.39 -2.67 10.06
N HIS A 32 -6.64 -1.62 10.37
CA HIS A 32 -5.68 -1.04 9.45
C HIS A 32 -4.27 -1.59 9.70
N CYS A 33 -3.56 -1.96 8.65
CA CYS A 33 -2.13 -2.27 8.70
C CYS A 33 -1.33 -1.17 7.99
N LEU A 34 -0.17 -0.81 8.52
CA LEU A 34 0.72 0.17 7.90
C LEU A 34 1.96 -0.54 7.36
N TYR A 35 2.19 -0.42 6.07
CA TYR A 35 3.43 -0.85 5.40
C TYR A 35 4.30 0.37 5.13
N THR A 36 5.60 0.19 5.04
CA THR A 36 6.55 1.27 4.85
C THR A 36 7.63 0.88 3.88
N ARG A 37 8.17 1.85 3.15
CA ARG A 37 9.42 1.71 2.39
C ARG A 37 10.19 3.02 2.45
N GLU A 38 11.51 2.93 2.42
CA GLU A 38 12.36 4.10 2.21
C GLU A 38 12.69 4.23 0.72
N VAL A 39 12.42 5.40 0.15
CA VAL A 39 12.71 5.75 -1.25
C VAL A 39 13.31 7.15 -1.25
N GLU A 40 14.51 7.31 -1.80
CA GLU A 40 15.23 8.60 -1.85
C GLU A 40 15.40 9.26 -0.47
N GLY A 41 15.68 8.48 0.58
CA GLY A 41 15.82 8.97 1.96
C GLY A 41 14.51 9.45 2.59
N LYS A 42 13.37 9.22 1.92
CA LYS A 42 12.03 9.53 2.43
C LYS A 42 11.29 8.25 2.75
N ARG A 43 10.78 8.17 3.98
CA ARG A 43 9.91 7.09 4.41
C ARG A 43 8.51 7.30 3.86
N ARG A 44 8.06 6.38 3.00
CA ARG A 44 6.69 6.32 2.51
C ARG A 44 5.91 5.29 3.30
N VAL A 45 4.71 5.67 3.73
CA VAL A 45 3.82 4.84 4.56
C VAL A 45 2.54 4.58 3.80
N VAL A 46 2.11 3.32 3.83
CA VAL A 46 0.99 2.75 3.09
C VAL A 46 0.01 2.16 4.09
N PRO A 47 -1.10 2.85 4.38
CA PRO A 47 -2.19 2.25 5.15
C PRO A 47 -2.99 1.28 4.29
N ILE A 48 -3.25 0.08 4.80
CA ILE A 48 -4.07 -0.97 4.19
C ILE A 48 -5.22 -1.24 5.14
N ASP A 49 -6.45 -1.04 4.68
CA ASP A 49 -7.64 -1.46 5.42
C ASP A 49 -7.87 -2.97 5.20
N MET A 50 -7.71 -3.77 6.25
CA MET A 50 -7.91 -5.22 6.21
C MET A 50 -9.38 -5.63 6.31
N GLY A 51 -10.26 -4.73 6.76
CA GLY A 51 -11.71 -4.93 6.80
C GLY A 51 -12.39 -4.63 5.45
N ALA A 52 -11.71 -3.91 4.56
CA ALA A 52 -12.22 -3.62 3.23
C ALA A 52 -12.29 -4.87 2.34
N ARG A 53 -13.48 -5.16 1.78
CA ARG A 53 -13.66 -6.24 0.79
C ARG A 53 -12.85 -6.00 -0.49
N GLU A 54 -12.69 -4.74 -0.86
CA GLU A 54 -11.90 -4.27 -2.00
C GLU A 54 -11.16 -2.99 -1.58
N ILE A 55 -9.87 -2.92 -1.88
CA ILE A 55 -9.09 -1.70 -1.66
C ILE A 55 -8.96 -0.97 -2.98
N ILE A 56 -9.45 0.27 -2.98
CA ILE A 56 -9.18 1.22 -4.06
C ILE A 56 -7.82 1.86 -3.76
N ILE A 57 -6.83 1.57 -4.59
CA ILE A 57 -5.50 2.20 -4.52
C ILE A 57 -5.69 3.71 -4.81
N LEU A 58 -5.72 4.52 -3.75
CA LEU A 58 -5.71 5.98 -3.87
C LEU A 58 -4.35 6.46 -4.40
N LYS A 59 -4.29 7.67 -4.96
CA LYS A 59 -3.09 8.23 -5.62
C LYS A 59 -1.80 8.13 -4.77
N GLU A 60 -1.88 8.24 -3.45
CA GLU A 60 -0.73 8.10 -2.53
C GLU A 60 -0.14 6.68 -2.51
N GLN A 61 -0.99 5.67 -2.61
CA GLN A 61 -0.60 4.26 -2.69
C GLN A 61 0.07 3.97 -4.03
N HIS A 62 -0.51 4.48 -5.11
CA HIS A 62 0.04 4.32 -6.46
C HIS A 62 1.43 4.97 -6.62
N GLN A 63 1.68 6.08 -5.91
CA GLN A 63 2.99 6.72 -5.94
C GLN A 63 4.05 5.92 -5.17
N THR A 64 3.65 5.16 -4.15
CA THR A 64 4.55 4.28 -3.38
C THR A 64 4.82 2.95 -4.09
N ILE A 65 3.84 2.45 -4.86
CA ILE A 65 3.94 1.20 -5.64
C ILE A 65 4.64 1.43 -7.00
N ARG A 66 4.66 2.67 -7.52
CA ARG A 66 5.37 2.97 -8.77
C ARG A 66 6.87 2.72 -8.60
N PHE A 67 7.34 1.73 -9.37
CA PHE A 67 8.71 1.21 -9.50
C PHE A 67 9.69 2.19 -10.16
N THR A 68 9.61 3.48 -9.84
CA THR A 68 10.50 4.52 -10.39
C THR A 68 11.04 5.36 -9.25
#